data_AF-A0A662RZL0-F1
#
_entry.id   AF-A0A662RZL0-F1
#
_cell.length_a   1.000
_cell.length_b   1.000
_cell.length_c   1.000
_cell.angle_alpha   90.00
_cell.angle_beta   90.00
_cell.angle_gamma   90.00
#
_symmetry.space_group_name_H-M   'P 1'
#
loop_
_entity.id
_entity.type
_entity.pdbx_description
1 polymer ?
#
loop_
_entity_poly.entity_id
_entity_poly.type
_entity_poly.pdbx_seq_one_letter_code
_entity_poly.pdbx_strand_id
1 'polypeptide(L)'
;MLSPIEIFEALMFLLVTPGLLIPLVDREVGGGKSRGYGFLGYLSVAILAGALILTLVLALELSSLGQGIFALEDTLLFDRYSAYLGVLVSLGTLLVAVASVPEVKGWSTAPSFYSLLLLTLAGVLTMLFVSDMATLLSAWTLVAVASYVVVGLKKDDPRSLEGAAKYGLMGAASSSLMVLGIAVLVGLTGTSFLPESIEVSGFQMSLILVTLIVLVASFGFKLGIFPFHAWLPDVYGGVHPLLVSYIAGVVKMAAVAGILRMVLPLVGSTGPQNWLHVWGLLAVLTMTYGNMVALVQKNVQRMMAYSSIAHAGYLLVGFAAVADPLCRVTGLQGVALHLTTYVLAKVGVCVGLAYLIRRGLGTTLEDLKGIGRKMPALSLGIAGLLLSLMGMP
;
A
#
# COMPACT_ATOMS: atom_id res chain seq x y z
N MET A 1 -10.01 6.86 29.47
CA MET A 1 -9.77 6.38 28.08
C MET A 1 -8.39 6.88 27.68
N LEU A 2 -7.61 6.06 26.98
CA LEU A 2 -6.31 6.51 26.46
C LEU A 2 -6.55 7.60 25.42
N SER A 3 -5.70 8.63 25.41
CA SER A 3 -5.75 9.66 24.38
C SER A 3 -5.39 9.09 22.99
N PRO A 4 -5.81 9.72 21.88
CA PRO A 4 -5.39 9.30 20.54
C PRO A 4 -3.88 9.19 20.36
N ILE A 5 -3.11 10.07 21.04
CA ILE A 5 -1.65 10.07 21.05
C ILE A 5 -1.12 8.80 21.71
N GLU A 6 -1.57 8.50 22.93
CA GLU A 6 -1.15 7.30 23.67
C GLU A 6 -1.50 6.00 22.93
N ILE A 7 -2.67 5.96 22.26
CA ILE A 7 -3.07 4.81 21.44
C ILE A 7 -2.12 4.63 20.26
N PHE A 8 -1.76 5.72 19.57
CA PHE A 8 -0.85 5.67 18.44
C PHE A 8 0.58 5.31 18.86
N GLU A 9 1.08 5.83 19.98
CA GLU A 9 2.38 5.45 20.53
C GLU A 9 2.42 3.97 20.90
N ALA A 10 1.39 3.46 21.58
CA ALA A 10 1.28 2.04 21.91
C ALA A 10 1.24 1.17 20.65
N LEU A 11 0.52 1.60 19.62
CA LEU A 11 0.47 0.94 18.31
C LEU A 11 1.85 0.89 17.64
N MET A 12 2.58 2.02 17.61
CA MET A 12 3.93 2.06 17.03
C MET A 12 4.91 1.20 17.83
N PHE A 13 4.84 1.21 19.16
CA PHE A 13 5.65 0.33 20.00
C PHE A 13 5.35 -1.15 19.73
N LEU A 14 4.07 -1.51 19.63
CA LEU A 14 3.60 -2.87 19.34
C LEU A 14 4.09 -3.39 17.97
N LEU A 15 4.26 -2.50 16.97
CA LEU A 15 4.70 -2.89 15.62
C LEU A 15 6.22 -2.84 15.47
N VAL A 16 6.86 -1.75 15.89
CA VAL A 16 8.28 -1.50 15.64
C VAL A 16 9.16 -2.40 16.52
N THR A 17 8.82 -2.55 17.81
CA THR A 17 9.68 -3.34 18.71
C THR A 17 9.76 -4.80 18.31
N PRO A 18 8.66 -5.54 18.01
CA PRO A 18 8.79 -6.92 17.56
C PRO A 18 9.32 -6.97 16.12
N GLY A 19 9.00 -5.98 15.29
CA GLY A 19 9.55 -5.84 13.94
C GLY A 19 11.08 -5.85 13.92
N LEU A 20 11.73 -5.18 14.87
CA LEU A 20 13.19 -5.14 15.01
C LEU A 20 13.76 -6.37 15.75
N LEU A 21 13.02 -6.91 16.72
CA LEU A 21 13.49 -8.03 17.55
C LEU A 21 13.38 -9.40 16.89
N ILE A 22 12.39 -9.65 16.01
CA ILE A 22 12.17 -10.96 15.39
C ILE A 22 13.44 -11.52 14.70
N PRO A 23 14.18 -10.74 13.88
CA PRO A 23 15.41 -11.24 13.25
C PRO A 23 16.54 -11.51 14.25
N LEU A 24 16.59 -10.79 15.37
CA LEU A 24 17.59 -11.00 16.44
C LEU A 24 17.29 -12.28 17.21
N VAL A 25 16.02 -12.48 17.57
CA VAL A 25 15.55 -13.72 18.21
C VAL A 25 15.80 -14.92 17.31
N ASP A 26 15.56 -14.78 15.99
CA ASP A 26 15.86 -15.85 15.03
C ASP A 26 17.35 -16.20 15.01
N ARG A 27 18.26 -15.21 15.10
CA ARG A 27 19.70 -15.47 15.16
C ARG A 27 20.11 -16.25 16.41
N GLU A 28 19.53 -15.94 17.57
CA GLU A 28 19.88 -16.60 18.84
C GLU A 28 19.21 -17.97 19.01
N VAL A 29 17.97 -18.11 18.54
CA VAL A 29 17.21 -19.37 18.58
C VAL A 29 17.56 -20.29 17.39
N GLY A 30 18.26 -19.75 16.39
CA GLY A 30 18.51 -20.27 15.04
C GLY A 30 19.45 -21.46 14.93
N GLY A 31 19.14 -22.56 15.61
CA GLY A 31 19.62 -23.90 15.31
C GLY A 31 18.57 -24.72 14.55
N GLY A 32 18.26 -24.35 13.30
CA GLY A 32 17.72 -25.26 12.26
C GLY A 32 16.43 -26.05 12.51
N LYS A 33 15.60 -25.75 13.53
CA LYS A 33 14.38 -26.53 13.81
C LYS A 33 13.11 -25.82 13.31
N SER A 34 12.47 -26.40 12.30
CA SER A 34 11.17 -26.03 11.69
C SER A 34 10.04 -25.70 12.69
N ARG A 35 10.12 -26.14 13.96
CA ARG A 35 9.15 -25.81 15.01
C ARG A 35 9.19 -24.35 15.47
N GLY A 36 10.34 -23.68 15.45
CA GLY A 36 10.47 -22.27 15.89
C GLY A 36 9.71 -21.27 15.01
N TYR A 37 9.68 -21.52 13.70
CA TYR A 37 9.05 -20.61 12.72
C TYR A 37 7.53 -20.58 12.82
N GLY A 38 6.90 -21.66 13.25
CA GLY A 38 5.45 -21.69 13.49
C GLY A 38 5.04 -20.76 14.64
N PHE A 39 5.79 -20.78 15.75
CA PHE A 39 5.53 -19.93 16.92
C PHE A 39 5.64 -18.44 16.57
N LEU A 40 6.71 -18.04 15.88
CA LEU A 40 6.89 -16.65 15.43
C LEU A 40 5.74 -16.18 14.51
N GLY A 41 5.21 -17.06 13.67
CA GLY A 41 4.06 -16.74 12.84
C GLY A 41 2.79 -16.46 13.64
N TYR A 42 2.44 -17.33 14.60
CA TYR A 42 1.27 -17.10 15.47
C TYR A 42 1.44 -15.87 16.37
N LEU A 43 2.65 -15.64 16.89
CA LEU A 43 2.96 -14.42 17.66
C LEU A 43 2.75 -13.16 16.82
N SER A 44 3.23 -13.17 15.57
CA SER A 44 3.07 -12.04 14.65
C SER A 44 1.60 -11.80 14.29
N VAL A 45 0.80 -12.85 14.13
CA VAL A 45 -0.65 -12.73 13.95
C VAL A 45 -1.31 -12.12 15.18
N ALA A 46 -0.93 -12.53 16.39
CA ALA A 46 -1.47 -11.95 17.63
C ALA A 46 -1.11 -10.46 17.77
N ILE A 47 0.14 -10.09 17.46
CA ILE A 47 0.60 -8.68 17.44
C ILE A 47 -0.23 -7.86 16.44
N LEU A 48 -0.44 -8.37 15.22
CA LEU A 48 -1.23 -7.69 14.19
C LEU A 48 -2.72 -7.61 14.54
N ALA A 49 -3.26 -8.60 15.24
CA ALA A 49 -4.63 -8.53 15.76
C ALA A 49 -4.75 -7.44 16.84
N GLY A 50 -3.76 -7.34 17.74
CA GLY A 50 -3.66 -6.25 18.70
C GLY A 50 -3.54 -4.88 18.02
N ALA A 51 -2.73 -4.77 16.96
CA ALA A 51 -2.60 -3.55 16.17
C ALA A 51 -3.92 -3.15 15.49
N LEU A 52 -4.65 -4.12 14.92
CA LEU A 52 -5.99 -3.87 14.36
C LEU A 52 -6.95 -3.34 15.43
N ILE A 53 -6.96 -3.95 16.62
CA ILE A 53 -7.80 -3.48 17.74
C ILE A 53 -7.42 -2.04 18.13
N LEU A 54 -6.13 -1.73 18.29
CA LEU A 54 -5.67 -0.38 18.62
C LEU A 54 -6.05 0.64 17.53
N THR A 55 -5.91 0.28 16.25
CA THR A 55 -6.35 1.17 15.16
C THR A 55 -7.86 1.37 15.12
N LEU A 56 -8.65 0.35 15.48
CA LEU A 56 -10.10 0.47 15.58
C LEU A 56 -10.50 1.38 16.75
N VAL A 57 -9.86 1.22 17.90
CA VAL A 57 -10.06 2.11 19.06
C VAL A 57 -9.69 3.55 18.68
N LEU A 58 -8.53 3.76 18.04
CA LEU A 58 -8.13 5.08 17.55
C LEU A 58 -9.17 5.69 16.60
N ALA A 59 -9.70 4.90 15.66
CA ALA A 59 -10.72 5.36 14.72
C ALA A 59 -12.04 5.71 15.42
N LEU A 60 -12.45 4.95 16.44
CA LEU A 60 -13.64 5.24 17.23
C LEU A 60 -13.47 6.51 18.06
N GLU A 61 -12.34 6.69 18.73
CA GLU A 61 -12.03 7.90 19.49
C GLU A 61 -12.03 9.13 18.57
N LEU A 62 -11.36 9.07 17.41
CA LEU A 62 -11.36 10.17 16.44
C LEU A 62 -12.73 10.41 15.81
N SER A 63 -13.59 9.39 15.70
CA SER A 63 -14.97 9.57 15.22
C SER A 63 -15.83 10.37 16.19
N SER A 64 -15.51 10.34 17.49
CA SER A 64 -16.19 11.16 18.50
C SER A 64 -15.72 12.62 18.48
N LEU A 65 -14.50 12.87 17.99
CA LEU A 65 -13.88 14.20 17.92
C LEU A 65 -14.30 14.95 16.66
N GLY A 66 -14.80 16.19 16.79
CA GLY A 66 -15.35 16.96 15.67
C GLY A 66 -14.35 17.39 14.59
N GLN A 67 -13.08 17.56 14.95
CA GLN A 67 -11.99 17.95 14.04
C GLN A 67 -10.75 17.08 14.29
N GLY A 68 -9.82 17.11 13.33
CA GLY A 68 -8.52 16.45 13.49
C GLY A 68 -7.67 17.11 14.57
N ILE A 69 -6.75 16.34 15.15
CA ILE A 69 -5.87 16.77 16.24
C ILE A 69 -4.42 16.69 15.77
N PHE A 70 -3.69 17.79 15.87
CA PHE A 70 -2.24 17.78 15.72
C PHE A 70 -1.56 17.20 16.97
N ALA A 71 -0.54 16.38 16.76
CA ALA A 71 0.14 15.61 17.79
C ALA A 71 1.64 15.52 17.51
N LEU A 72 2.41 15.20 18.55
CA LEU A 72 3.87 15.03 18.51
C LEU A 72 4.57 16.24 17.86
N GLU A 73 4.41 17.42 18.46
CA GLU A 73 4.97 18.68 17.93
C GLU A 73 4.49 18.99 16.49
N ASP A 74 3.20 18.77 16.25
CA ASP A 74 2.52 18.99 14.96
C ASP A 74 3.07 18.18 13.78
N THR A 75 3.88 17.14 14.04
CA THR A 75 4.41 16.25 13.01
C THR A 75 3.38 15.23 12.51
N LEU A 76 2.36 14.95 13.32
CA LEU A 76 1.20 14.14 12.95
C LEU A 76 -0.11 14.90 13.08
N LEU A 77 -1.05 14.63 12.18
CA LEU A 77 -2.44 15.07 12.19
C LEU A 77 -3.35 13.84 12.23
N PHE A 78 -3.96 13.60 13.40
CA PHE A 78 -4.93 12.53 13.58
C PHE A 78 -6.32 12.96 13.11
N ASP A 79 -6.83 12.31 12.06
CA ASP A 79 -8.17 12.56 11.53
C ASP A 79 -8.92 11.25 11.24
N ARG A 80 -10.24 11.38 11.09
CA ARG A 80 -11.18 10.26 10.90
C ARG A 80 -10.94 9.48 9.60
N TYR A 81 -10.58 10.18 8.52
CA TYR A 81 -10.41 9.57 7.21
C TYR A 81 -9.15 8.71 7.20
N SER A 82 -8.05 9.23 7.74
CA SER A 82 -6.79 8.51 7.89
C SER A 82 -6.92 7.33 8.86
N ALA A 83 -7.70 7.47 9.93
CA ALA A 83 -7.98 6.36 10.84
C ALA A 83 -8.79 5.23 10.18
N TYR A 84 -9.77 5.56 9.34
CA TYR A 84 -10.48 4.56 8.54
C TYR A 84 -9.54 3.79 7.61
N LEU A 85 -8.66 4.48 6.88
CA LEU A 85 -7.65 3.83 6.04
C LEU A 85 -6.64 3.02 6.88
N GLY A 86 -6.34 3.49 8.10
CA GLY A 86 -5.52 2.81 9.11
C GLY A 86 -6.08 1.45 9.53
N VAL A 87 -7.39 1.39 9.77
CA VAL A 87 -8.10 0.13 10.03
C VAL A 87 -8.01 -0.80 8.83
N LEU A 88 -8.23 -0.27 7.62
CA LEU A 88 -8.16 -1.07 6.38
C LEU A 88 -6.76 -1.68 6.15
N VAL A 89 -5.68 -0.92 6.31
CA VAL A 89 -4.30 -1.44 6.14
C VAL A 89 -3.94 -2.45 7.21
N SER A 90 -4.40 -2.24 8.45
CA SER A 90 -4.17 -3.17 9.56
C SER A 90 -4.92 -4.49 9.33
N LEU A 91 -6.16 -4.42 8.85
CA LEU A 91 -6.94 -5.60 8.47
C LEU A 91 -6.28 -6.34 7.30
N GLY A 92 -5.90 -5.63 6.23
CA GLY A 92 -5.21 -6.22 5.09
C GLY A 92 -3.91 -6.93 5.50
N THR A 93 -3.12 -6.31 6.39
CA THR A 93 -1.87 -6.90 6.91
C THR A 93 -2.14 -8.14 7.76
N LEU A 94 -3.17 -8.10 8.62
CA LEU A 94 -3.59 -9.24 9.44
C LEU A 94 -4.01 -10.43 8.56
N LEU A 95 -4.82 -10.19 7.52
CA LEU A 95 -5.27 -11.23 6.59
C LEU A 95 -4.08 -11.90 5.87
N VAL A 96 -3.11 -11.10 5.44
CA VAL A 96 -1.86 -11.63 4.84
C VAL A 96 -1.07 -12.46 5.86
N ALA A 97 -0.93 -12.00 7.10
CA ALA A 97 -0.20 -12.72 8.13
C ALA A 97 -0.87 -14.03 8.53
N VAL A 98 -2.21 -14.07 8.63
CA VAL A 98 -2.96 -15.30 8.87
C VAL A 98 -2.74 -16.29 7.73
N ALA A 99 -2.82 -15.82 6.47
CA ALA A 99 -2.59 -16.65 5.31
C ALA A 99 -1.13 -17.14 5.20
N SER A 100 -0.17 -16.40 5.73
CA SER A 100 1.25 -16.75 5.61
C SER A 100 1.67 -17.90 6.51
N VAL A 101 1.07 -18.08 7.69
CA VAL A 101 1.51 -19.09 8.69
C VAL A 101 1.76 -20.47 8.07
N PRO A 102 0.83 -21.06 7.31
CA PRO A 102 1.07 -22.37 6.72
C PRO A 102 1.83 -22.31 5.39
N GLU A 103 1.97 -21.14 4.76
CA GLU A 103 2.68 -20.95 3.49
C GLU A 103 4.19 -20.76 3.68
N VAL A 104 4.61 -19.98 4.68
CA VAL A 104 6.03 -19.64 4.91
C VAL A 104 6.72 -20.57 5.89
N LYS A 105 6.03 -21.56 6.47
CA LYS A 105 6.59 -22.48 7.49
C LYS A 105 7.91 -23.17 7.08
N GLY A 106 8.11 -23.40 5.78
CA GLY A 106 9.33 -24.01 5.22
C GLY A 106 10.36 -23.01 4.70
N TRP A 107 10.11 -21.70 4.78
CA TRP A 107 11.00 -20.68 4.24
C TRP A 107 12.03 -20.30 5.29
N SER A 108 13.32 -20.34 4.92
CA SER A 108 14.40 -19.85 5.78
C SER A 108 14.28 -18.35 6.11
N THR A 109 13.48 -17.62 5.34
CA THR A 109 13.23 -16.18 5.47
C THR A 109 11.90 -15.85 6.16
N ALA A 110 11.20 -16.83 6.74
CA ALA A 110 9.92 -16.61 7.43
C ALA A 110 10.00 -15.58 8.58
N PRO A 111 11.04 -15.56 9.43
CA PRO A 111 11.19 -14.52 10.45
C PRO A 111 11.32 -13.12 9.83
N SER A 112 12.13 -12.98 8.78
CA SER A 112 12.27 -11.73 8.02
C SER A 112 10.94 -11.28 7.40
N PHE A 113 10.12 -12.21 6.90
CA PHE A 113 8.79 -11.88 6.39
C PHE A 113 7.93 -11.19 7.46
N TYR A 114 7.81 -11.77 8.65
CA TYR A 114 6.98 -11.19 9.71
C TYR A 114 7.54 -9.87 10.25
N SER A 115 8.86 -9.78 10.42
CA SER A 115 9.55 -8.52 10.77
C SER A 115 9.18 -7.40 9.78
N LEU A 116 9.28 -7.67 8.48
CA LEU A 116 9.02 -6.68 7.45
C LEU A 116 7.53 -6.33 7.32
N LEU A 117 6.61 -7.27 7.58
CA LEU A 117 5.17 -6.95 7.64
C LEU A 117 4.86 -5.92 8.73
N LEU A 118 5.44 -6.09 9.92
CA LEU A 118 5.22 -5.19 11.06
C LEU A 118 5.82 -3.80 10.79
N LEU A 119 7.07 -3.76 10.31
CA LEU A 119 7.77 -2.51 10.01
C LEU A 119 7.11 -1.74 8.84
N THR A 120 6.65 -2.47 7.82
CA THR A 120 5.95 -1.84 6.70
C THR A 120 4.59 -1.29 7.14
N LEU A 121 3.83 -2.01 7.97
CA LEU A 121 2.57 -1.51 8.51
C LEU A 121 2.79 -0.25 9.36
N ALA A 122 3.81 -0.24 10.23
CA ALA A 122 4.17 0.93 11.01
C ALA A 122 4.44 2.15 10.11
N GLY A 123 5.26 1.99 9.06
CA GLY A 123 5.53 3.06 8.12
C GLY A 123 4.29 3.55 7.36
N VAL A 124 3.41 2.66 6.92
CA VAL A 124 2.15 3.05 6.24
C VAL A 124 1.23 3.81 7.20
N LEU A 125 1.10 3.38 8.44
CA LEU A 125 0.29 4.06 9.45
C LEU A 125 0.84 5.46 9.76
N THR A 126 2.16 5.61 9.92
CA THR A 126 2.78 6.93 10.09
C THR A 126 2.50 7.83 8.89
N MET A 127 2.66 7.33 7.65
CA MET A 127 2.35 8.10 6.45
C MET A 127 0.89 8.54 6.38
N LEU A 128 -0.05 7.72 6.85
CA LEU A 128 -1.47 8.09 6.86
C LEU A 128 -1.74 9.28 7.77
N PHE A 129 -1.01 9.43 8.87
CA PHE A 129 -1.22 10.51 9.85
C PHE A 129 -0.24 11.67 9.73
N VAL A 130 0.67 11.68 8.76
CA VAL A 130 1.76 12.65 8.74
C VAL A 130 1.32 14.07 8.34
N SER A 131 1.84 15.07 9.06
CA SER A 131 1.74 16.51 8.73
C SER A 131 3.12 17.17 8.52
N ASP A 132 4.20 16.41 8.56
CA ASP A 132 5.58 16.87 8.33
C ASP A 132 6.28 16.07 7.20
N MET A 133 6.93 16.78 6.27
CA MET A 133 7.58 16.19 5.08
C MET A 133 8.80 15.32 5.44
N ALA A 134 9.56 15.65 6.49
CA ALA A 134 10.72 14.86 6.89
C ALA A 134 10.28 13.52 7.51
N THR A 135 9.22 13.55 8.30
CA THR A 135 8.55 12.37 8.85
C THR A 135 7.95 11.52 7.73
N LEU A 136 7.33 12.14 6.73
CA LEU A 136 6.80 11.45 5.54
C LEU A 136 7.91 10.73 4.80
N LEU A 137 9.05 11.39 4.57
CA LEU A 137 10.22 10.80 3.92
C LEU A 137 10.78 9.61 4.71
N SER A 138 10.84 9.72 6.03
CA SER A 138 11.33 8.66 6.91
C SER A 138 10.41 7.43 6.86
N ALA A 139 9.10 7.65 7.00
CA ALA A 139 8.09 6.59 6.90
C ALA A 139 8.05 5.95 5.50
N TRP A 140 8.16 6.77 4.44
CA TRP A 140 8.27 6.29 3.06
C TRP A 140 9.48 5.39 2.88
N THR A 141 10.65 5.79 3.40
CA THR A 141 11.89 5.02 3.27
C THR A 141 11.76 3.66 3.94
N LEU A 142 11.15 3.61 5.13
CA LEU A 142 10.85 2.35 5.83
C LEU A 142 9.96 1.44 4.97
N VAL A 143 8.84 1.97 4.45
CA VAL A 143 7.92 1.21 3.58
C VAL A 143 8.60 0.78 2.29
N ALA A 144 9.38 1.66 1.66
CA ALA A 144 10.06 1.41 0.40
C ALA A 144 11.03 0.23 0.55
N VAL A 145 12.03 0.37 1.42
CA VAL A 145 13.05 -0.64 1.66
C VAL A 145 12.43 -1.96 2.09
N ALA A 146 11.52 -1.94 3.07
CA ALA A 146 10.90 -3.16 3.55
C ALA A 146 10.10 -3.86 2.43
N SER A 147 9.33 -3.12 1.63
CA SER A 147 8.57 -3.70 0.53
C SER A 147 9.45 -4.29 -0.59
N TYR A 148 10.63 -3.71 -0.86
CA TYR A 148 11.57 -4.26 -1.84
C TYR A 148 12.15 -5.58 -1.35
N VAL A 149 12.52 -5.65 -0.07
CA VAL A 149 13.02 -6.88 0.55
C VAL A 149 11.93 -7.94 0.58
N VAL A 150 10.67 -7.59 0.91
CA VAL A 150 9.52 -8.52 0.90
C VAL A 150 9.42 -9.24 -0.44
N VAL A 151 9.57 -8.54 -1.57
CA VAL A 151 9.53 -9.13 -2.92
C VAL A 151 10.66 -10.14 -3.14
N GLY A 152 11.82 -9.95 -2.51
CA GLY A 152 13.00 -10.80 -2.62
C GLY A 152 13.10 -11.94 -1.60
N LEU A 153 12.09 -12.12 -0.73
CA LEU A 153 12.18 -13.07 0.40
C LEU A 153 12.31 -14.52 -0.03
N LYS A 154 11.80 -14.89 -1.21
CA LYS A 154 12.04 -16.21 -1.80
C LYS A 154 13.39 -16.21 -2.51
N LYS A 155 14.46 -16.00 -1.75
CA LYS A 155 15.83 -15.71 -2.21
C LYS A 155 16.43 -16.75 -3.16
N ASP A 156 15.93 -17.99 -3.10
CA ASP A 156 16.39 -19.10 -3.95
C ASP A 156 15.66 -19.15 -5.31
N ASP A 157 14.64 -18.31 -5.53
CA ASP A 157 13.92 -18.17 -6.81
C ASP A 157 14.46 -16.95 -7.58
N PRO A 158 15.16 -17.14 -8.72
CA PRO A 158 15.73 -16.05 -9.50
C PRO A 158 14.72 -14.99 -9.91
N ARG A 159 13.45 -15.37 -10.13
CA ARG A 159 12.38 -14.43 -10.49
C ARG A 159 12.01 -13.52 -9.32
N SER A 160 12.12 -14.01 -8.09
CA SER A 160 11.92 -13.21 -6.87
C SER A 160 13.01 -12.15 -6.74
N LEU A 161 14.26 -12.53 -7.01
CA LEU A 161 15.42 -11.62 -6.98
C LEU A 161 15.35 -10.58 -8.11
N GLU A 162 15.01 -11.00 -9.32
CA GLU A 162 14.82 -10.09 -10.47
C GLU A 162 13.69 -9.08 -10.19
N GLY A 163 12.55 -9.57 -9.68
CA GLY A 163 11.42 -8.72 -9.30
C GLY A 163 11.80 -7.71 -8.22
N ALA A 164 12.56 -8.13 -7.20
CA ALA A 164 13.04 -7.24 -6.15
C ALA A 164 14.02 -6.19 -6.68
N ALA A 165 14.94 -6.59 -7.56
CA ALA A 165 15.90 -5.68 -8.18
C ALA A 165 15.21 -4.63 -9.05
N LYS A 166 14.29 -5.04 -9.94
CA LYS A 166 13.50 -4.12 -10.77
C LYS A 166 12.68 -3.17 -9.92
N TYR A 167 11.98 -3.68 -8.91
CA TYR A 167 11.16 -2.86 -8.02
C TYR A 167 11.99 -1.88 -7.18
N GLY A 168 13.13 -2.33 -6.65
CA GLY A 168 14.03 -1.51 -5.86
C GLY A 168 14.73 -0.42 -6.68
N LEU A 169 15.26 -0.74 -7.86
CA LEU A 169 15.94 0.23 -8.74
C LEU A 169 14.98 1.32 -9.22
N MET A 170 13.82 0.92 -9.74
CA MET A 170 12.79 1.89 -10.16
C MET A 170 12.24 2.68 -8.97
N GLY A 171 12.14 2.03 -7.81
CA GLY A 171 11.72 2.65 -6.57
C GLY A 171 12.70 3.67 -6.01
N ALA A 172 14.00 3.44 -6.13
CA ALA A 172 15.04 4.40 -5.77
C ALA A 172 14.98 5.64 -6.69
N ALA A 173 14.80 5.43 -8.00
CA ALA A 173 14.60 6.54 -8.95
C ALA A 173 13.35 7.36 -8.62
N SER A 174 12.21 6.70 -8.35
CA SER A 174 10.98 7.34 -7.89
C SER A 174 11.17 8.11 -6.59
N SER A 175 11.85 7.52 -5.60
CA SER A 175 12.08 8.16 -4.30
C SER A 175 12.98 9.40 -4.44
N SER A 176 13.90 9.40 -5.40
CA SER A 176 14.74 10.58 -5.72
C SER A 176 13.89 11.75 -6.23
N LEU A 177 12.86 11.48 -7.06
CA LEU A 177 11.90 12.49 -7.48
C LEU A 177 11.11 13.07 -6.30
N MET A 178 10.73 12.22 -5.33
CA MET A 178 10.07 12.67 -4.12
C MET A 178 10.95 13.60 -3.29
N VAL A 179 12.22 13.21 -3.06
CA VAL A 179 13.19 14.02 -2.33
C VAL A 179 13.40 15.37 -3.02
N LEU A 180 13.51 15.38 -4.36
CA LEU A 180 13.58 16.62 -5.13
C LEU A 180 12.35 17.50 -4.89
N GLY A 181 11.15 16.93 -4.95
CA GLY A 181 9.91 17.67 -4.68
C GLY A 181 9.84 18.24 -3.25
N ILE A 182 10.21 17.44 -2.25
CA ILE A 182 10.29 17.89 -0.84
C ILE A 182 11.30 19.02 -0.70
N ALA A 183 12.50 18.89 -1.27
CA ALA A 183 13.55 19.90 -1.17
C ALA A 183 13.11 21.25 -1.76
N VAL A 184 12.40 21.23 -2.89
CA VAL A 184 11.84 22.45 -3.49
C VAL A 184 10.75 23.07 -2.62
N LEU A 185 9.83 22.27 -2.05
CA LEU A 185 8.80 22.79 -1.16
C LEU A 185 9.40 23.43 0.10
N VAL A 186 10.32 22.74 0.76
CA VAL A 186 11.03 23.28 1.94
C VAL A 186 11.80 24.56 1.58
N GLY A 187 12.42 24.60 0.41
CA GLY A 187 13.11 25.80 -0.07
C GLY A 187 12.18 26.99 -0.33
N LEU A 188 10.92 26.73 -0.70
CA LEU A 188 9.90 27.76 -0.92
C LEU A 188 9.20 28.22 0.36
N THR A 189 8.88 27.30 1.26
CA THR A 189 8.10 27.56 2.47
C THR A 189 8.96 27.90 3.69
N GLY A 190 10.24 27.51 3.68
CA GLY A 190 11.14 27.63 4.83
C GLY A 190 10.83 26.66 5.97
N THR A 191 9.94 25.67 5.76
CA THR A 191 9.51 24.71 6.78
C THR A 191 9.30 23.32 6.18
N SER A 192 9.44 22.29 7.01
CA SER A 192 9.12 20.90 6.65
C SER A 192 7.67 20.54 6.87
N PHE A 193 6.88 21.35 7.59
CA PHE A 193 5.45 21.09 7.76
C PHE A 193 4.72 21.13 6.42
N LEU A 194 3.80 20.18 6.22
CA LEU A 194 2.96 20.08 5.04
C LEU A 194 1.97 21.24 5.03
N PRO A 195 2.07 22.18 4.08
CA PRO A 195 1.20 23.34 4.06
C PRO A 195 -0.18 22.96 3.49
N GLU A 196 -1.24 23.50 4.08
CA GLU A 196 -2.60 23.34 3.56
C GLU A 196 -2.80 24.10 2.25
N SER A 197 -2.11 25.23 2.09
CA SER A 197 -2.05 26.02 0.87
C SER A 197 -0.74 26.82 0.82
N ILE A 198 -0.29 27.20 -0.38
CA ILE A 198 0.88 28.05 -0.56
C ILE A 198 0.49 29.16 -1.54
N GLU A 199 0.62 30.41 -1.12
CA GLU A 199 0.48 31.55 -2.02
C GLU A 199 1.75 31.69 -2.88
N VAL A 200 1.62 31.42 -4.18
CA VAL A 200 2.73 31.54 -5.13
C VAL A 200 2.31 32.30 -6.38
N SER A 201 3.26 32.99 -7.00
CA SER A 201 3.05 33.69 -8.26
C SER A 201 4.30 33.63 -9.15
N GLY A 202 4.14 33.94 -10.44
CA GLY A 202 5.25 34.01 -11.40
C GLY A 202 6.12 32.75 -11.43
N PHE A 203 7.42 32.90 -11.18
CA PHE A 203 8.38 31.80 -11.19
C PHE A 203 8.09 30.73 -10.11
N GLN A 204 7.63 31.14 -8.92
CA GLN A 204 7.30 30.20 -7.84
C GLN A 204 6.11 29.30 -8.21
N MET A 205 5.13 29.82 -8.95
CA MET A 205 4.02 29.02 -9.48
C MET A 205 4.53 27.92 -10.43
N SER A 206 5.43 28.28 -11.35
CA SER A 206 6.04 27.32 -12.28
C SER A 206 6.80 26.23 -11.53
N LEU A 207 7.53 26.63 -10.48
CA LEU A 207 8.31 25.71 -9.66
C LEU A 207 7.41 24.75 -8.87
N ILE A 208 6.30 25.21 -8.28
CA ILE A 208 5.33 24.34 -7.61
C ILE A 208 4.67 23.38 -8.61
N LEU A 209 4.31 23.82 -9.82
CA LEU A 209 3.73 22.92 -10.83
C LEU A 209 4.68 21.77 -11.19
N VAL A 210 5.96 22.07 -11.40
CA VAL A 210 6.99 21.05 -11.65
C VAL A 210 7.14 20.12 -10.43
N THR A 211 7.17 20.69 -9.23
CA THR A 211 7.21 19.93 -7.97
C THR A 211 6.05 18.95 -7.86
N LEU A 212 4.82 19.38 -8.14
CA LEU A 212 3.65 18.52 -8.08
C LEU A 212 3.71 17.42 -9.14
N ILE A 213 4.20 17.70 -10.35
CA ILE A 213 4.40 16.68 -11.39
C ILE A 213 5.40 15.61 -10.92
N VAL A 214 6.53 15.99 -10.31
CA VAL A 214 7.51 15.00 -9.81
C VAL A 214 6.99 14.21 -8.61
N LEU A 215 6.18 14.83 -7.74
CA LEU A 215 5.51 14.13 -6.64
C LEU A 215 4.45 13.15 -7.16
N VAL A 216 3.64 13.55 -8.14
CA VAL A 216 2.69 12.67 -8.82
C VAL A 216 3.41 11.54 -9.53
N ALA A 217 4.57 11.78 -10.14
CA ALA A 217 5.38 10.72 -10.73
C ALA A 217 5.88 9.72 -9.66
N SER A 218 6.34 10.23 -8.51
CA SER A 218 6.83 9.37 -7.42
C SER A 218 5.71 8.53 -6.79
N PHE A 219 4.65 9.18 -6.31
CA PHE A 219 3.51 8.45 -5.74
C PHE A 219 2.79 7.61 -6.80
N GLY A 220 2.76 8.08 -8.04
CA GLY A 220 2.22 7.38 -9.20
C GLY A 220 2.97 6.09 -9.53
N PHE A 221 4.30 6.07 -9.40
CA PHE A 221 5.08 4.82 -9.49
C PHE A 221 4.62 3.81 -8.45
N LYS A 222 4.54 4.23 -7.17
CA LYS A 222 4.14 3.34 -6.07
C LYS A 222 2.68 2.89 -6.19
N LEU A 223 1.80 3.76 -6.69
CA LEU A 223 0.40 3.46 -6.99
C LEU A 223 0.25 2.59 -8.25
N GLY A 224 1.21 2.62 -9.17
CA GLY A 224 1.18 1.84 -10.41
C GLY A 224 0.33 2.45 -11.53
N ILE A 225 0.35 3.77 -11.67
CA ILE A 225 -0.40 4.48 -12.72
C ILE A 225 0.41 4.55 -14.01
N PHE A 226 -0.24 4.70 -15.15
CA PHE A 226 0.44 4.98 -16.42
C PHE A 226 1.10 6.37 -16.37
N PRO A 227 2.35 6.55 -16.85
CA PRO A 227 3.28 5.57 -17.45
C PRO A 227 4.26 4.91 -16.46
N PHE A 228 4.09 5.09 -15.15
CA PHE A 228 5.03 4.66 -14.10
C PHE A 228 4.80 3.22 -13.58
N HIS A 229 4.04 2.40 -14.31
CA HIS A 229 3.56 1.08 -13.90
C HIS A 229 4.46 -0.09 -14.28
N ALA A 230 5.55 0.13 -15.01
CA ALA A 230 6.28 -0.95 -15.69
C ALA A 230 6.86 -2.03 -14.75
N TRP A 231 7.03 -1.73 -13.46
CA TRP A 231 7.48 -2.69 -12.45
C TRP A 231 6.41 -3.74 -12.09
N LEU A 232 5.11 -3.41 -12.20
CA LEU A 232 4.03 -4.26 -11.68
C LEU A 232 3.95 -5.63 -12.35
N PRO A 233 3.92 -5.76 -13.70
CA PRO A 233 3.75 -7.07 -14.35
C PRO A 233 4.87 -8.06 -14.04
N ASP A 234 6.08 -7.56 -13.79
CA ASP A 234 7.25 -8.39 -13.49
C ASP A 234 7.27 -8.82 -12.02
N VAL A 235 6.94 -7.92 -11.10
CA VAL A 235 6.80 -8.29 -9.68
C VAL A 235 5.62 -9.23 -9.49
N TYR A 236 4.42 -8.88 -9.97
CA TYR A 236 3.22 -9.66 -9.66
C TYR A 236 3.23 -11.01 -10.38
N GLY A 237 3.72 -11.05 -11.63
CA GLY A 237 3.78 -12.27 -12.43
C GLY A 237 4.95 -13.19 -12.07
N GLY A 238 6.04 -12.65 -11.50
CA GLY A 238 7.26 -13.40 -11.21
C GLY A 238 7.42 -13.85 -9.77
N VAL A 239 6.72 -13.21 -8.83
CA VAL A 239 6.93 -13.39 -7.39
C VAL A 239 5.81 -14.24 -6.78
N HIS A 240 6.10 -14.90 -5.65
CA HIS A 240 5.13 -15.72 -4.94
C HIS A 240 3.84 -14.95 -4.61
N PRO A 241 2.63 -15.46 -4.92
CA PRO A 241 1.38 -14.71 -4.75
C PRO A 241 1.13 -14.20 -3.33
N LEU A 242 1.60 -14.91 -2.29
CA LEU A 242 1.52 -14.43 -0.91
C LEU A 242 2.28 -13.11 -0.68
N LEU A 243 3.44 -12.94 -1.33
CA LEU A 243 4.19 -11.70 -1.22
C LEU A 243 3.49 -10.60 -2.01
N VAL A 244 2.98 -10.95 -3.20
CA VAL A 244 2.20 -10.05 -4.06
C VAL A 244 0.92 -9.57 -3.37
N SER A 245 0.25 -10.40 -2.55
CA SER A 245 -0.96 -10.00 -1.81
C SER A 245 -0.68 -8.81 -0.89
N TYR A 246 0.48 -8.81 -0.22
CA TYR A 246 0.90 -7.72 0.65
C TYR A 246 1.24 -6.45 -0.14
N ILE A 247 2.04 -6.59 -1.21
CA ILE A 247 2.42 -5.46 -2.06
C ILE A 247 1.19 -4.82 -2.72
N ALA A 248 0.28 -5.65 -3.24
CA ALA A 248 -0.89 -5.21 -3.97
C ALA A 248 -1.98 -4.61 -3.09
N GLY A 249 -2.24 -5.22 -1.94
CA GLY A 249 -3.29 -4.80 -1.02
C GLY A 249 -2.82 -3.69 -0.07
N VAL A 250 -1.70 -3.89 0.62
CA VAL A 250 -1.32 -3.00 1.74
C VAL A 250 -0.33 -1.94 1.30
N VAL A 251 0.80 -2.32 0.70
CA VAL A 251 1.90 -1.38 0.40
C VAL A 251 1.47 -0.25 -0.53
N LYS A 252 0.52 -0.51 -1.44
CA LYS A 252 -0.06 0.50 -2.34
C LYS A 252 -0.70 1.68 -1.58
N MET A 253 -1.14 1.47 -0.34
CA MET A 253 -1.74 2.51 0.50
C MET A 253 -0.76 3.61 0.89
N ALA A 254 0.55 3.34 0.88
CA ALA A 254 1.56 4.39 1.07
C ALA A 254 1.50 5.48 -0.01
N ALA A 255 1.23 5.08 -1.25
CA ALA A 255 1.07 6.03 -2.34
C ALA A 255 -0.17 6.91 -2.17
N VAL A 256 -1.28 6.29 -1.75
CA VAL A 256 -2.53 6.98 -1.42
C VAL A 256 -2.30 7.98 -0.29
N ALA A 257 -1.61 7.57 0.78
CA ALA A 257 -1.27 8.45 1.90
C ALA A 257 -0.45 9.67 1.45
N GLY A 258 0.59 9.46 0.62
CA GLY A 258 1.39 10.54 0.06
C GLY A 258 0.58 11.50 -0.81
N ILE A 259 -0.30 10.99 -1.68
CA ILE A 259 -1.19 11.84 -2.50
C ILE A 259 -2.13 12.65 -1.60
N LEU A 260 -2.77 12.01 -0.62
CA LEU A 260 -3.71 12.66 0.30
C LEU A 260 -3.05 13.76 1.13
N ARG A 261 -1.87 13.47 1.71
CA ARG A 261 -1.20 14.36 2.67
C ARG A 261 -0.36 15.44 2.01
N MET A 262 0.23 15.15 0.85
CA MET A 262 1.22 16.03 0.25
C MET A 262 0.74 16.67 -1.05
N VAL A 263 0.03 15.93 -1.91
CA VAL A 263 -0.35 16.44 -3.24
C VAL A 263 -1.66 17.20 -3.19
N LEU A 264 -2.72 16.60 -2.62
CA LEU A 264 -4.07 17.18 -2.65
C LEU A 264 -4.23 18.55 -1.96
N PRO A 265 -3.53 18.86 -0.85
CA PRO A 265 -3.60 20.21 -0.26
C PRO A 265 -3.08 21.29 -1.24
N LEU A 266 -2.00 20.97 -1.96
CA LEU A 266 -1.35 21.88 -2.89
C LEU A 266 -2.10 22.06 -4.23
N VAL A 267 -3.00 21.14 -4.57
CA VAL A 267 -3.86 21.24 -5.77
C VAL A 267 -4.67 22.54 -5.79
N GLY A 268 -5.20 22.95 -4.63
CA GLY A 268 -5.98 24.18 -4.52
C GLY A 268 -5.18 25.44 -4.87
N SER A 269 -3.89 25.43 -4.54
CA SER A 269 -2.97 26.56 -4.74
C SER A 269 -2.55 26.76 -6.19
N THR A 270 -2.83 25.80 -7.08
CA THR A 270 -2.29 25.76 -8.47
C THR A 270 -3.38 25.71 -9.55
N GLY A 271 -4.63 26.00 -9.18
CA GLY A 271 -5.77 25.95 -10.08
C GLY A 271 -6.44 24.56 -10.04
N PRO A 272 -7.51 24.38 -9.25
CA PRO A 272 -8.19 23.09 -9.09
C PRO A 272 -8.66 22.49 -10.42
N GLN A 273 -9.08 23.32 -11.38
CA GLN A 273 -9.50 22.88 -12.70
C GLN A 273 -8.36 22.20 -13.47
N ASN A 274 -7.12 22.68 -13.37
CA ASN A 274 -5.98 22.04 -14.05
C ASN A 274 -5.80 20.61 -13.55
N TRP A 275 -5.97 20.40 -12.25
CA TRP A 275 -5.82 19.09 -11.62
C TRP A 275 -6.95 18.12 -11.94
N LEU A 276 -8.17 18.62 -12.12
CA LEU A 276 -9.27 17.81 -12.67
C LEU A 276 -8.86 17.18 -14.01
N HIS A 277 -8.27 17.97 -14.91
CA HIS A 277 -7.81 17.48 -16.21
C HIS A 277 -6.61 16.53 -16.10
N VAL A 278 -5.63 16.83 -15.25
CA VAL A 278 -4.45 15.98 -15.03
C VAL A 278 -4.85 14.61 -14.47
N TRP A 279 -5.63 14.60 -13.38
CA TRP A 279 -6.11 13.36 -12.78
C TRP A 279 -7.03 12.60 -13.73
N GLY A 280 -7.93 13.29 -14.43
CA GLY A 280 -8.82 12.69 -15.42
C GLY A 280 -8.07 12.03 -16.57
N LEU A 281 -7.07 12.70 -17.14
CA LEU A 281 -6.25 12.15 -18.23
C LEU A 281 -5.46 10.92 -17.76
N LEU A 282 -4.78 11.01 -16.61
CA LEU A 282 -4.06 9.88 -16.04
C LEU A 282 -4.99 8.70 -15.72
N ALA A 283 -6.21 8.99 -15.23
CA ALA A 283 -7.22 7.97 -14.97
C ALA A 283 -7.61 7.23 -16.25
N VAL A 284 -7.98 7.96 -17.31
CA VAL A 284 -8.38 7.38 -18.60
C VAL A 284 -7.26 6.52 -19.19
N LEU A 285 -6.03 7.04 -19.24
CA LEU A 285 -4.89 6.29 -19.77
C LEU A 285 -4.61 5.03 -18.95
N THR A 286 -4.63 5.15 -17.62
CA THR A 286 -4.35 4.04 -16.70
C THR A 286 -5.41 2.94 -16.77
N MET A 287 -6.70 3.29 -16.77
CA MET A 287 -7.81 2.34 -16.89
C MET A 287 -7.79 1.63 -18.25
N THR A 288 -7.64 2.40 -19.33
CA THR A 288 -7.64 1.88 -20.69
C THR A 288 -6.49 0.90 -20.89
N TYR A 289 -5.27 1.32 -20.56
CA TYR A 289 -4.08 0.47 -20.68
C TYR A 289 -4.18 -0.79 -19.82
N GLY A 290 -4.54 -0.63 -18.54
CA GLY A 290 -4.65 -1.76 -17.61
C GLY A 290 -5.66 -2.80 -18.07
N ASN A 291 -6.86 -2.38 -18.48
CA ASN A 291 -7.91 -3.29 -18.93
C ASN A 291 -7.56 -3.96 -20.26
N MET A 292 -7.06 -3.22 -21.25
CA MET A 292 -6.73 -3.79 -22.56
C MET A 292 -5.62 -4.84 -22.49
N VAL A 293 -4.55 -4.56 -21.73
CA VAL A 293 -3.42 -5.49 -21.64
C VAL A 293 -3.75 -6.69 -20.75
N ALA A 294 -4.65 -6.54 -19.77
CA ALA A 294 -5.12 -7.66 -18.96
C ALA A 294 -5.83 -8.75 -19.80
N LEU A 295 -6.61 -8.35 -20.81
CA LEU A 295 -7.39 -9.28 -21.65
C LEU A 295 -6.54 -10.31 -22.41
N VAL A 296 -5.31 -9.94 -22.79
CA VAL A 296 -4.40 -10.82 -23.55
C VAL A 296 -3.49 -11.67 -22.66
N GLN A 297 -3.57 -11.53 -21.33
CA GLN A 297 -2.73 -12.31 -20.41
C GLN A 297 -3.26 -13.74 -20.25
N LYS A 298 -2.36 -14.71 -20.40
CA LYS A 298 -2.64 -16.14 -20.11
C LYS A 298 -2.31 -16.55 -18.68
N ASN A 299 -1.44 -15.79 -18.02
CA ASN A 299 -1.08 -16.02 -16.62
C ASN A 299 -1.96 -15.13 -15.72
N VAL A 300 -2.63 -15.75 -14.75
CA VAL A 300 -3.60 -15.07 -13.87
C VAL A 300 -2.91 -14.08 -12.93
N GLN A 301 -1.70 -14.37 -12.42
CA GLN A 301 -0.97 -13.40 -11.61
C GLN A 301 -0.58 -12.16 -12.42
N ARG A 302 -0.11 -12.35 -13.65
CA ARG A 302 0.22 -11.23 -14.55
C ARG A 302 -1.03 -10.46 -14.98
N MET A 303 -2.15 -11.14 -15.20
CA MET A 303 -3.47 -10.51 -15.39
C MET A 303 -3.86 -9.65 -14.18
N MET A 304 -3.63 -10.16 -12.96
CA MET A 304 -3.90 -9.43 -11.72
C MET A 304 -3.04 -8.17 -11.57
N ALA A 305 -1.82 -8.17 -12.13
CA ALA A 305 -0.97 -6.99 -12.22
C ALA A 305 -1.61 -5.87 -13.05
N TYR A 306 -2.07 -6.21 -14.26
CA TYR A 306 -2.72 -5.25 -15.15
C TYR A 306 -4.09 -4.80 -14.63
N SER A 307 -4.85 -5.70 -14.00
CA SER A 307 -6.05 -5.32 -13.24
C SER A 307 -5.70 -4.32 -12.12
N SER A 308 -4.61 -4.52 -11.38
CA SER A 308 -4.16 -3.56 -10.35
C SER A 308 -3.71 -2.21 -10.92
N ILE A 309 -3.27 -2.14 -12.18
CA ILE A 309 -3.05 -0.88 -12.90
C ILE A 309 -4.41 -0.24 -13.19
N ALA A 310 -5.36 -0.96 -13.78
CA ALA A 310 -6.70 -0.42 -14.07
C ALA A 310 -7.40 0.13 -12.81
N HIS A 311 -7.33 -0.59 -11.68
CA HIS A 311 -7.87 -0.13 -10.40
C HIS A 311 -7.18 1.12 -9.85
N ALA A 312 -5.89 1.32 -10.12
CA ALA A 312 -5.24 2.59 -9.82
C ALA A 312 -5.90 3.74 -10.60
N GLY A 313 -6.29 3.51 -11.85
CA GLY A 313 -7.05 4.46 -12.65
C GLY A 313 -8.42 4.80 -12.06
N TYR A 314 -9.16 3.83 -11.51
CA TYR A 314 -10.42 4.11 -10.79
C TYR A 314 -10.20 4.98 -9.54
N LEU A 315 -9.10 4.77 -8.81
CA LEU A 315 -8.73 5.67 -7.70
C LEU A 315 -8.44 7.09 -8.16
N LEU A 316 -7.81 7.25 -9.33
CA LEU A 316 -7.54 8.57 -9.92
C LEU A 316 -8.83 9.33 -10.29
N VAL A 317 -9.92 8.63 -10.66
CA VAL A 317 -11.24 9.27 -10.84
C VAL A 317 -11.72 9.90 -9.54
N GLY A 318 -11.55 9.20 -8.41
CA GLY A 318 -11.85 9.74 -7.09
C GLY A 318 -11.01 10.98 -6.77
N PHE A 319 -9.70 10.97 -7.05
CA PHE A 319 -8.84 12.16 -6.87
C PHE A 319 -9.19 13.31 -7.81
N ALA A 320 -9.62 13.03 -9.04
CA ALA A 320 -10.14 14.06 -9.95
C ALA A 320 -11.39 14.74 -9.36
N ALA A 321 -12.30 13.97 -8.77
CA ALA A 321 -13.47 14.51 -8.07
C ALA A 321 -13.09 15.34 -6.83
N VAL A 322 -11.98 15.02 -6.15
CA VAL A 322 -11.46 15.82 -5.02
C VAL A 322 -11.00 17.22 -5.46
N ALA A 323 -10.58 17.38 -6.71
CA ALA A 323 -10.17 18.67 -7.25
C ALA A 323 -11.36 19.63 -7.42
N ASP A 324 -12.60 19.13 -7.52
CA ASP A 324 -13.82 19.95 -7.52
C ASP A 324 -14.35 20.14 -6.09
N PRO A 325 -14.45 21.38 -5.58
CA PRO A 325 -15.00 21.65 -4.24
C PRO A 325 -16.38 21.04 -3.98
N LEU A 326 -17.26 20.97 -4.99
CA LEU A 326 -18.61 20.41 -4.86
C LEU A 326 -18.59 18.89 -4.71
N CYS A 327 -17.61 18.22 -5.33
CA CYS A 327 -17.49 16.77 -5.34
C CYS A 327 -16.48 16.26 -4.30
N ARG A 328 -15.83 17.15 -3.54
CA ARG A 328 -14.67 16.82 -2.69
C ARG A 328 -14.92 15.67 -1.72
N VAL A 329 -16.02 15.77 -0.98
CA VAL A 329 -16.39 14.77 0.04
C VAL A 329 -16.73 13.43 -0.62
N THR A 330 -17.54 13.46 -1.68
CA THR A 330 -17.93 12.26 -2.43
C THR A 330 -16.73 11.59 -3.11
N GLY A 331 -15.77 12.37 -3.61
CA GLY A 331 -14.51 11.88 -4.17
C GLY A 331 -13.69 11.12 -3.15
N LEU A 332 -13.47 11.69 -1.95
CA LEU A 332 -12.76 11.00 -0.86
C LEU A 332 -13.49 9.73 -0.39
N GLN A 333 -14.82 9.79 -0.24
CA GLN A 333 -15.62 8.61 0.10
C GLN A 333 -15.52 7.51 -0.96
N GLY A 334 -15.54 7.88 -2.25
CA GLY A 334 -15.36 6.95 -3.36
C GLY A 334 -13.99 6.28 -3.36
N VAL A 335 -12.92 7.04 -3.10
CA VAL A 335 -11.56 6.49 -2.92
C VAL A 335 -11.54 5.48 -1.77
N ALA A 336 -12.06 5.85 -0.60
CA ALA A 336 -12.11 4.98 0.57
C ALA A 336 -12.88 3.67 0.31
N LEU A 337 -14.06 3.76 -0.30
CA LEU A 337 -14.89 2.59 -0.64
C LEU A 337 -14.21 1.67 -1.66
N HIS A 338 -13.59 2.27 -2.70
CA HIS A 338 -12.86 1.50 -3.70
C HIS A 338 -11.65 0.79 -3.09
N LEU A 339 -10.90 1.46 -2.21
CA LEU A 339 -9.78 0.85 -1.51
C LEU A 339 -10.24 -0.32 -0.64
N THR A 340 -11.36 -0.20 0.08
CA THR A 340 -11.87 -1.28 0.93
C THR A 340 -12.16 -2.54 0.13
N THR A 341 -12.90 -2.41 -0.97
CA THR A 341 -13.21 -3.56 -1.84
C THR A 341 -11.95 -4.09 -2.53
N TYR A 342 -11.09 -3.22 -3.03
CA TYR A 342 -9.85 -3.58 -3.71
C TYR A 342 -8.88 -4.35 -2.80
N VAL A 343 -8.63 -3.87 -1.58
CA VAL A 343 -7.69 -4.52 -0.64
C VAL A 343 -8.17 -5.92 -0.29
N LEU A 344 -9.45 -6.06 0.10
CA LEU A 344 -10.02 -7.36 0.46
C LEU A 344 -9.97 -8.35 -0.70
N ALA A 345 -10.36 -7.91 -1.90
CA ALA A 345 -10.36 -8.78 -3.07
C ALA A 345 -8.96 -9.13 -3.57
N LYS A 346 -8.02 -8.16 -3.61
CA LYS A 346 -6.64 -8.44 -4.03
C LYS A 346 -5.91 -9.35 -3.06
N VAL A 347 -6.06 -9.12 -1.76
CA VAL A 347 -5.47 -10.01 -0.74
C VAL A 347 -6.07 -11.41 -0.89
N GLY A 348 -7.40 -11.53 -0.94
CA GLY A 348 -8.06 -12.83 -1.00
C GLY A 348 -7.75 -13.63 -2.28
N VAL A 349 -7.75 -12.99 -3.46
CA VAL A 349 -7.40 -13.67 -4.72
C VAL A 349 -5.95 -14.14 -4.70
N CYS A 350 -5.01 -13.28 -4.29
CA CYS A 350 -3.59 -13.65 -4.24
C CYS A 350 -3.31 -14.75 -3.19
N VAL A 351 -3.99 -14.73 -2.04
CA VAL A 351 -3.93 -15.82 -1.05
C VAL A 351 -4.50 -17.12 -1.63
N GLY A 352 -5.61 -17.05 -2.36
CA GLY A 352 -6.17 -18.20 -3.07
C GLY A 352 -5.20 -18.78 -4.10
N LEU A 353 -4.51 -17.93 -4.87
CA LEU A 353 -3.47 -18.35 -5.80
C LEU A 353 -2.26 -18.98 -5.09
N ALA A 354 -1.82 -18.41 -3.95
CA ALA A 354 -0.75 -19.00 -3.14
C ALA A 354 -1.11 -20.42 -2.68
N TYR A 355 -2.34 -20.59 -2.20
CA TYR A 355 -2.84 -21.89 -1.79
C TYR A 355 -2.83 -22.90 -2.96
N LEU A 356 -3.24 -22.50 -4.16
CA LEU A 356 -3.23 -23.37 -5.35
C LEU A 356 -1.79 -23.80 -5.71
N ILE A 357 -0.83 -22.87 -5.67
CA ILE A 357 0.59 -23.18 -5.89
C ILE A 357 1.09 -24.20 -4.87
N ARG A 358 0.75 -24.05 -3.58
CA ARG A 358 1.12 -25.02 -2.55
C ARG A 358 0.50 -26.40 -2.77
N ARG A 359 -0.64 -26.48 -3.46
CA ARG A 359 -1.27 -27.73 -3.89
C ARG A 359 -0.66 -28.32 -5.18
N GLY A 360 0.37 -27.70 -5.74
CA GLY A 360 1.06 -28.15 -6.94
C GLY A 360 0.40 -27.72 -8.26
N LEU A 361 -0.52 -26.74 -8.21
CA LEU A 361 -1.13 -26.16 -9.42
C LEU A 361 -0.35 -24.92 -9.87
N GLY A 362 -0.32 -24.68 -11.18
CA GLY A 362 0.21 -23.43 -11.73
C GLY A 362 -0.79 -22.27 -11.66
N THR A 363 -0.40 -21.13 -12.22
CA THR A 363 -1.19 -19.89 -12.23
C THR A 363 -1.63 -19.47 -13.63
N THR A 364 -1.53 -20.34 -14.63
CA THR A 364 -2.08 -20.08 -15.96
C THR A 364 -3.57 -20.40 -16.03
N LEU A 365 -4.27 -19.81 -16.99
CA LEU A 365 -5.68 -20.13 -17.23
C LEU A 365 -5.91 -21.63 -17.50
N GLU A 366 -4.94 -22.31 -18.11
CA GLU A 366 -4.99 -23.76 -18.36
C GLU A 366 -4.87 -24.56 -17.07
N ASP A 367 -3.96 -24.17 -16.17
CA ASP A 367 -3.78 -24.82 -14.86
C ASP A 367 -5.03 -24.74 -13.99
N LEU A 368 -5.81 -23.66 -14.14
CA LEU A 368 -7.03 -23.44 -13.38
C LEU A 368 -8.26 -24.16 -13.97
N LYS A 369 -8.13 -24.88 -15.09
CA LYS A 369 -9.27 -25.55 -15.71
C LYS A 369 -9.82 -26.66 -14.82
N GLY A 370 -11.11 -26.57 -14.49
CA GLY A 370 -11.83 -27.59 -13.72
C GLY A 370 -11.61 -27.52 -12.20
N ILE A 371 -10.90 -26.51 -11.68
CA ILE A 371 -10.71 -26.33 -10.22
C ILE A 371 -12.04 -26.18 -9.47
N GLY A 372 -13.07 -25.61 -10.12
CA GLY A 372 -14.40 -25.45 -9.53
C GLY A 372 -15.05 -26.76 -9.09
N ARG A 373 -14.72 -27.88 -9.74
CA ARG A 373 -15.22 -29.21 -9.35
C ARG A 373 -14.37 -29.86 -8.27
N LYS A 374 -13.05 -29.67 -8.31
CA LYS A 374 -12.10 -30.27 -7.36
C LYS A 374 -12.05 -29.52 -6.02
N MET A 375 -12.23 -28.21 -6.07
CA MET A 375 -12.03 -27.27 -4.98
C MET A 375 -13.15 -26.20 -4.97
N PRO A 376 -14.41 -26.60 -4.75
CA PRO A 376 -15.57 -25.72 -4.95
C PRO A 376 -15.55 -24.50 -4.03
N ALA A 377 -15.25 -24.67 -2.73
CA ALA A 377 -15.22 -23.56 -1.78
C ALA A 377 -14.19 -22.49 -2.14
N LEU A 378 -12.96 -22.89 -2.48
CA LEU A 378 -11.90 -21.97 -2.90
C LEU A 378 -12.27 -21.26 -4.21
N SER A 379 -12.81 -22.00 -5.18
CA SER A 379 -13.17 -21.47 -6.48
C SER A 379 -14.33 -20.48 -6.41
N LEU A 380 -15.35 -20.76 -5.58
CA LEU A 380 -16.44 -19.84 -5.30
C LEU A 380 -15.95 -18.58 -4.59
N GLY A 381 -15.03 -18.72 -3.62
CA GLY A 381 -14.40 -17.57 -2.96
C GLY A 381 -13.63 -16.69 -3.94
N ILE A 382 -12.74 -17.27 -4.74
CA ILE A 382 -11.99 -16.52 -5.77
C ILE A 382 -12.94 -15.88 -6.79
N ALA A 383 -13.95 -16.62 -7.26
CA ALA A 383 -14.93 -16.10 -8.20
C ALA A 383 -15.69 -14.90 -7.62
N GLY A 384 -16.20 -15.01 -6.38
CA GLY A 384 -16.87 -13.90 -5.70
C GLY A 384 -16.00 -12.65 -5.58
N LEU A 385 -14.72 -12.82 -5.22
CA LEU A 385 -13.78 -11.69 -5.16
C LEU A 385 -13.48 -11.09 -6.53
N LEU A 386 -13.39 -11.90 -7.59
CA LEU A 386 -13.21 -11.40 -8.96
C LEU A 386 -14.45 -10.67 -9.48
N LEU A 387 -15.66 -11.17 -9.17
CA LEU A 387 -16.92 -10.48 -9.49
C LEU A 387 -17.04 -9.16 -8.72
N SER A 388 -16.58 -9.12 -7.48
CA SER A 388 -16.49 -7.89 -6.69
C SER A 388 -15.51 -6.88 -7.31
N LEU A 389 -14.33 -7.32 -7.79
CA LEU A 389 -13.41 -6.44 -8.53
C LEU A 389 -14.00 -5.92 -9.84
N MET A 390 -14.88 -6.68 -10.48
CA MET A 390 -15.61 -6.26 -11.67
C MET A 390 -16.73 -5.25 -11.36
N GLY A 391 -17.16 -5.15 -10.09
CA GLY A 391 -18.25 -4.27 -9.67
C GLY A 391 -19.64 -4.84 -9.94
N MET A 392 -19.80 -6.17 -9.91
CA MET A 392 -21.13 -6.76 -9.97
C MET A 392 -21.92 -6.51 -8.68
N PRO A 393 -23.24 -6.23 -8.78
CA PRO A 393 -24.14 -6.18 -7.62
C PRO A 393 -24.33 -7.57 -7.02
#